data_AF-A0A368TJW5-F1
#
_entry.id   AF-A0A368TJW5-F1
#
_cell.length_a   1.000
_cell.length_b   1.000
_cell.length_c   1.000
_cell.angle_alpha   90.00
_cell.angle_beta   90.00
_cell.angle_gamma   90.00
#
_symmetry.space_group_name_H-M   'P 1'
#
loop_
_entity.id
_entity.type
_entity.pdbx_description
1 polymer ?
#
loop_
_entity_poly.entity_id
_entity_poly.type
_entity_poly.pdbx_seq_one_letter_code
_entity_poly.pdbx_strand_id
1 'polypeptide(L)'
;MLGYGKELLYGAIGLITVSVPFMIISYFWNISGHVTFTAAPVTYLVLLDRRLALLYLIPVIMVFNRPLVDAHDILQSAAGFILGTLMMLFVVKILQQSLH
;
A
#
# COMPACT_ATOMS: atom_id res chain seq x y z
N MET A 1 -9.36 -26.28 5.90
CA MET A 1 -9.27 -25.04 5.11
C MET A 1 -9.15 -23.88 6.08
N LEU A 2 -8.09 -23.08 6.00
CA LEU A 2 -8.00 -21.85 6.78
C LEU A 2 -9.11 -20.92 6.25
N GLY A 3 -10.22 -20.82 6.97
CA GLY A 3 -11.39 -20.05 6.58
C GLY A 3 -11.12 -18.56 6.77
N TYR A 4 -10.41 -17.95 5.82
CA TYR A 4 -10.28 -16.51 5.79
C TYR A 4 -11.55 -15.93 5.14
N GLY A 5 -12.23 -15.02 5.85
CA GLY A 5 -13.47 -14.40 5.40
C GLY A 5 -13.29 -13.44 4.21
N LYS A 6 -14.28 -12.58 3.99
CA LYS A 6 -14.29 -11.57 2.91
C LYS A 6 -13.10 -10.61 3.01
N GLU A 7 -12.52 -10.48 4.20
CA GLU A 7 -11.33 -9.70 4.51
C GLU A 7 -10.16 -10.11 3.61
N LEU A 8 -9.81 -11.39 3.57
CA LEU A 8 -8.68 -11.84 2.73
C LEU A 8 -8.90 -11.48 1.25
N LEU A 9 -10.14 -11.64 0.76
CA LEU A 9 -10.49 -11.28 -0.61
C LEU A 9 -10.33 -9.78 -0.86
N TYR A 10 -10.75 -8.91 0.08
CA TYR A 10 -10.55 -7.47 -0.04
C TYR A 10 -9.08 -7.09 -0.05
N GLY A 11 -8.26 -7.72 0.79
CA GLY A 11 -6.81 -7.51 0.79
C GLY A 11 -6.20 -7.90 -0.56
N ALA A 12 -6.57 -9.06 -1.10
CA ALA A 12 -6.09 -9.55 -2.39
C ALA A 12 -6.50 -8.64 -3.55
N ILE A 13 -7.79 -8.26 -3.63
CA ILE A 13 -8.29 -7.32 -4.65
C ILE A 13 -7.58 -5.97 -4.51
N GLY A 14 -7.45 -5.46 -3.28
CA GLY A 14 -6.74 -4.22 -2.98
C GLY A 14 -5.30 -4.23 -3.51
N LEU A 15 -4.55 -5.31 -3.30
CA LEU A 15 -3.18 -5.44 -3.81
C LEU A 15 -3.12 -5.48 -5.34
N ILE A 16 -4.04 -6.18 -6.00
CA ILE A 16 -4.14 -6.19 -7.47
C ILE A 16 -4.41 -4.78 -7.97
N THR A 17 -5.36 -4.08 -7.35
CA THR A 17 -5.72 -2.72 -7.75
C THR A 17 -4.62 -1.70 -7.47
N VAL A 18 -3.79 -1.87 -6.42
CA VAL A 18 -2.59 -1.04 -6.20
C VAL A 18 -1.52 -1.31 -7.27
N SER A 19 -1.38 -2.57 -7.70
CA SER A 19 -0.34 -2.99 -8.64
C SER A 19 -0.49 -2.36 -10.03
N VAL A 20 -1.73 -2.18 -10.50
CA VAL A 20 -1.99 -1.64 -11.85
C VAL A 20 -1.53 -0.17 -11.99
N PRO A 21 -1.95 0.78 -11.13
CA PRO A 21 -1.43 2.14 -11.14
C PRO A 21 0.07 2.19 -10.87
N PHE A 22 0.59 1.36 -9.96
CA PHE A 22 2.03 1.30 -9.70
C PHE A 22 2.80 0.95 -10.97
N MET A 23 2.41 -0.11 -11.68
CA MET A 23 3.05 -0.54 -12.92
C MET A 23 3.06 0.59 -13.95
N ILE A 24 1.91 1.26 -14.15
CA ILE A 24 1.79 2.37 -15.11
C ILE A 24 2.71 3.53 -14.70
N ILE A 25 2.64 3.99 -13.45
CA ILE A 25 3.44 5.13 -12.99
C ILE A 25 4.94 4.79 -13.04
N SER A 26 5.32 3.61 -12.57
CA SER A 26 6.72 3.14 -12.51
C SER A 26 7.40 3.11 -13.88
N TYR A 27 6.63 2.89 -14.95
CA TYR A 27 7.14 2.92 -16.31
C TYR A 27 7.60 4.31 -16.74
N PHE A 28 6.92 5.37 -16.28
CA PHE A 28 7.24 6.76 -16.64
C PHE A 28 8.09 7.49 -15.60
N TRP A 29 7.95 7.11 -14.33
CA TRP A 29 8.62 7.74 -13.21
C TRP A 29 8.97 6.68 -12.17
N ASN A 30 10.25 6.54 -11.84
CA ASN A 30 10.82 5.49 -10.99
C ASN A 30 10.35 5.57 -9.52
N ILE A 31 9.06 5.42 -9.30
CA ILE A 31 8.38 5.43 -8.00
C ILE A 31 8.75 4.16 -7.22
N SER A 32 8.89 4.26 -5.90
CA SER A 32 9.38 3.12 -5.14
C SER A 32 8.32 2.04 -4.93
N GLY A 33 8.52 0.88 -5.56
CA GLY A 33 7.71 -0.31 -5.33
C GLY A 33 7.83 -0.85 -3.90
N HIS A 34 9.03 -0.78 -3.31
CA HIS A 34 9.25 -1.21 -1.92
C HIS A 34 8.39 -0.40 -0.95
N VAL A 35 8.31 0.92 -1.15
CA VAL A 35 7.47 1.78 -0.30
C VAL A 35 5.99 1.56 -0.61
N THR A 36 5.61 1.46 -1.89
CA THR A 36 4.21 1.22 -2.30
C THR A 36 3.66 -0.08 -1.69
N PHE A 37 4.39 -1.19 -1.85
CA PHE A 37 3.96 -2.51 -1.42
C PHE A 37 4.24 -2.83 0.05
N THR A 38 4.88 -1.92 0.79
CA THR A 38 4.85 -1.95 2.27
C THR A 38 3.70 -1.09 2.81
N ALA A 39 3.44 0.07 2.21
CA ALA A 39 2.36 0.97 2.64
C ALA A 39 0.96 0.37 2.40
N ALA A 40 0.72 -0.28 1.27
CA ALA A 40 -0.57 -0.87 0.93
C ALA A 40 -1.04 -1.94 1.94
N PRO A 41 -0.31 -3.04 2.19
CA PRO A 41 -0.74 -4.05 3.16
C PRO A 41 -0.82 -3.50 4.60
N VAL A 42 0.07 -2.58 4.99
CA VAL A 42 -0.03 -1.91 6.30
C VAL A 42 -1.32 -1.12 6.41
N THR A 43 -1.68 -0.35 5.38
CA THR A 43 -2.96 0.39 5.35
C THR A 43 -4.14 -0.55 5.52
N TYR A 44 -4.12 -1.68 4.82
CA TYR A 44 -5.16 -2.70 4.95
C TYR A 44 -5.27 -3.26 6.37
N LEU A 45 -4.14 -3.61 6.99
CA LEU A 45 -4.11 -4.10 8.37
C LEU A 45 -4.63 -3.06 9.37
N VAL A 46 -4.29 -1.79 9.18
CA VAL A 46 -4.75 -0.69 10.06
C VAL A 46 -6.25 -0.43 9.90
N LEU A 47 -6.80 -0.65 8.70
CA LEU A 47 -8.24 -0.58 8.46
C LEU A 47 -9.00 -1.73 9.12
N LEU A 48 -8.38 -2.92 9.22
CA LEU A 48 -8.93 -4.03 9.98
C LEU A 48 -8.84 -3.81 11.50
N ASP A 49 -7.70 -3.29 11.98
CA ASP A 49 -7.48 -3.01 13.38
C ASP A 49 -6.56 -1.78 13.58
N ARG A 50 -7.12 -0.70 14.14
CA ARG A 50 -6.40 0.56 14.38
C ARG A 50 -5.23 0.43 15.35
N ARG A 51 -5.20 -0.60 16.20
CA ARG A 51 -4.06 -0.87 17.10
C ARG A 51 -2.78 -1.19 16.32
N LEU A 52 -2.92 -1.60 15.07
CA LEU A 52 -1.81 -1.87 14.16
C LEU A 52 -1.26 -0.61 13.50
N ALA A 53 -1.74 0.60 13.85
CA ALA A 53 -1.24 1.86 13.27
C ALA A 53 0.28 2.04 13.40
N LEU A 54 0.90 1.45 14.43
CA LEU A 54 2.34 1.45 14.62
C LEU A 54 3.10 0.77 13.46
N LEU A 55 2.45 -0.13 12.70
CA LEU A 55 3.04 -0.75 11.51
C LEU A 55 3.38 0.26 10.41
N TYR A 56 2.79 1.47 10.41
CA TYR A 56 3.19 2.54 9.50
C TYR A 56 4.64 2.99 9.67
N LEU A 57 5.28 2.69 10.81
CA LEU A 57 6.72 2.91 10.95
C LEU A 57 7.52 2.16 9.87
N ILE A 58 7.06 0.99 9.40
CA ILE A 58 7.74 0.22 8.36
C ILE A 58 7.84 1.00 7.05
N PRO A 59 6.72 1.40 6.39
CA PRO A 59 6.78 2.17 5.16
C PRO A 59 7.39 3.57 5.38
N VAL A 60 7.23 4.19 6.55
CA VAL A 60 7.89 5.48 6.86
C VAL A 60 9.42 5.34 6.88
N ILE A 61 9.95 4.33 7.56
CA ILE A 61 11.39 4.03 7.55
C ILE A 61 11.85 3.76 6.12
N MET A 62 11.05 3.03 5.33
CA MET A 62 11.37 2.78 3.92
C MET A 62 11.46 4.08 3.11
N VAL A 63 10.58 5.06 3.31
CA VAL A 63 10.66 6.36 2.61
C VAL A 63 12.04 7.01 2.76
N PHE A 64 12.63 6.94 3.95
CA PHE A 64 13.97 7.50 4.22
C PHE A 64 15.11 6.54 3.85
N ASN A 65 14.89 5.22 3.92
CA ASN A 65 15.89 4.24 3.57
C ASN A 65 16.22 4.23 2.06
N ARG A 66 15.22 4.43 1.19
CA ARG A 66 15.43 4.35 -0.27
C ARG A 66 16.43 5.40 -0.81
N PRO A 67 16.40 6.67 -0.35
CA PRO A 67 17.46 7.63 -0.66
C PRO A 67 18.83 7.26 -0.09
N LEU A 68 18.89 6.68 1.12
CA LEU A 68 20.17 6.31 1.75
C LEU A 68 20.91 5.19 1.01
N VAL A 69 20.20 4.39 0.21
CA VAL A 69 20.77 3.33 -0.61
C VAL A 69 20.84 3.71 -2.09
N ASP A 70 20.72 5.01 -2.41
CA ASP A 70 20.75 5.57 -3.76
C ASP A 70 19.77 4.93 -4.75
N ALA A 71 18.67 4.33 -4.24
CA ALA A 71 17.71 3.61 -5.08
C ALA A 71 16.59 4.50 -5.63
N HIS A 72 16.19 5.51 -4.86
CA HIS A 72 15.17 6.49 -5.26
C HIS A 72 15.42 7.82 -4.56
N ASP A 73 14.99 8.92 -5.18
CA ASP A 73 14.93 10.19 -4.48
C ASP A 73 13.79 10.21 -3.43
N ILE A 74 13.77 11.26 -2.60
CA ILE A 74 12.77 11.40 -1.54
C ILE A 74 11.35 11.54 -2.10
N LEU A 75 11.19 12.19 -3.25
CA LEU A 75 9.90 12.45 -3.88
C LEU A 75 9.32 11.16 -4.47
N GLN A 76 10.13 10.35 -5.14
CA GLN A 76 9.79 9.02 -5.65
C GLN A 76 9.37 8.06 -4.52
N SER A 77 10.06 8.16 -3.37
CA SER A 77 9.78 7.34 -2.19
C SER A 77 8.48 7.78 -1.51
N ALA A 78 8.30 9.09 -1.29
CA ALA A 78 7.08 9.67 -0.75
C ALA A 78 5.87 9.43 -1.66
N ALA A 79 6.03 9.53 -2.97
CA ALA A 79 4.98 9.20 -3.93
C ALA A 79 4.55 7.73 -3.82
N GLY A 80 5.50 6.80 -3.66
CA GLY A 80 5.19 5.38 -3.45
C GLY A 80 4.36 5.15 -2.17
N PHE A 81 4.72 5.84 -1.09
CA PHE A 81 3.96 5.82 0.17
C PHE A 81 2.52 6.28 -0.03
N ILE A 82 2.35 7.43 -0.69
CA ILE A 82 1.04 8.04 -0.98
C ILE A 82 0.21 7.10 -1.86
N LEU A 83 0.80 6.58 -2.94
CA LEU A 83 0.11 5.68 -3.86
C LEU A 83 -0.41 4.43 -3.15
N GLY A 84 0.46 3.71 -2.43
CA GLY A 84 0.08 2.47 -1.73
C GLY A 84 -0.99 2.71 -0.67
N THR A 85 -0.87 3.80 0.09
CA THR A 85 -1.82 4.15 1.15
C THR A 85 -3.19 4.53 0.56
N LEU A 86 -3.23 5.47 -0.38
CA LEU A 86 -4.48 5.99 -0.90
C LEU A 86 -5.23 4.97 -1.75
N MET A 87 -4.53 4.19 -2.59
CA MET A 87 -5.17 3.18 -3.42
C MET A 87 -5.75 2.04 -2.58
N MET A 88 -5.01 1.54 -1.59
CA MET A 88 -5.56 0.51 -0.70
C MET A 88 -6.77 1.04 0.07
N LEU A 89 -6.66 2.25 0.66
CA LEU A 89 -7.76 2.88 1.38
C LEU A 89 -9.01 3.03 0.51
N PHE A 90 -8.84 3.51 -0.72
CA PHE A 90 -9.92 3.72 -1.67
C PHE A 90 -10.64 2.41 -2.02
N VAL A 91 -9.88 1.39 -2.41
CA VAL A 91 -10.44 0.11 -2.87
C VAL A 91 -11.16 -0.61 -1.73
N VAL A 92 -10.56 -0.67 -0.54
CA VAL A 92 -11.17 -1.32 0.62
C VAL A 92 -12.48 -0.64 1.00
N LYS A 93 -12.54 0.70 0.98
CA LYS A 93 -13.77 1.44 1.24
C LYS A 93 -14.87 1.13 0.21
N ILE A 94 -14.53 1.04 -1.07
CA ILE A 94 -15.48 0.67 -2.12
C ILE A 94 -16.02 -0.74 -1.89
N LEU A 95 -15.14 -1.71 -1.61
CA LEU A 95 -15.52 -3.10 -1.39
C LEU A 95 -16.42 -3.26 -0.16
N GLN A 96 -16.16 -2.50 0.91
CA GLN A 96 -17.00 -2.47 2.10
C GLN A 96 -18.39 -1.87 1.81
N GLN A 97 -18.48 -0.81 0.99
CA GLN A 97 -19.74 -0.17 0.63
C GLN A 97 -20.61 -1.02 -0.32
N SER A 98 -20.00 -1.84 -1.17
CA SER A 98 -20.71 -2.61 -2.22
C SER A 98 -21.48 -3.83 -1.70
N LEU A 99 -21.37 -4.13 -0.40
CA LEU A 99 -21.90 -5.34 0.22
C LEU A 99 -22.90 -5.05 1.36
N HIS A 100 -23.32 -3.78 1.47
CA HIS A 100 -24.45 -3.30 2.25
C HIS A 100 -25.60 -2.92 1.32
#